data_AF-A0A7S2DWG7-F1
#
_entry.id   AF-A0A7S2DWG7-F1
#
_cell.length_a   1.000
_cell.length_b   1.000
_cell.length_c   1.000
_cell.angle_alpha   90.00
_cell.angle_beta   90.00
_cell.angle_gamma   90.00
#
_symmetry.space_group_name_H-M   'P 1'
#
loop_
_entity.id
_entity.type
_entity.pdbx_description
1 polymer ?
#
loop_
_entity_poly.entity_id
_entity_poly.type
_entity_poly.pdbx_seq_one_letter_code
_entity_poly.pdbx_strand_id
1 'polypeptide(L)'
;PMAEQVTMVALSRRNGVPVAEAMQPDRPRKMVSLGDGDDEEVLYDEELGPLIFDGTGMLRPAILFHHMPDPLSVQLHKKGWPGMTSTERKVMLITVAKRNRAMKKRLGIKL
;
A
#
# COMPACT_ATOMS: atom_id res chain seq x y z
N PRO A 1 -8.50 8.64 -35.17
CA PRO A 1 -9.55 8.97 -34.18
C PRO A 1 -9.60 7.94 -33.06
N MET A 2 -9.23 8.33 -31.84
CA MET A 2 -9.79 7.92 -30.53
C MET A 2 -8.96 8.65 -29.48
N ALA A 3 -9.59 9.61 -28.81
CA ALA A 3 -8.98 10.49 -27.83
C ALA A 3 -8.80 9.76 -26.50
N GLU A 4 -7.56 9.64 -26.01
CA GLU A 4 -7.30 9.35 -24.60
C GLU A 4 -7.64 10.58 -23.79
N GLN A 5 -8.75 10.50 -23.05
CA GLN A 5 -9.12 11.51 -22.07
C GLN A 5 -8.17 11.39 -20.87
N VAL A 6 -7.18 12.26 -20.83
CA VAL A 6 -6.37 12.51 -19.64
C VAL A 6 -7.27 13.20 -18.61
N THR A 7 -7.75 12.45 -17.62
CA THR A 7 -8.45 13.00 -16.45
C THR A 7 -7.45 13.80 -15.60
N MET A 8 -7.35 15.10 -15.86
CA MET A 8 -6.71 16.03 -14.93
C MET A 8 -7.57 16.18 -13.68
N VAL A 9 -7.17 15.55 -12.57
CA VAL A 9 -7.73 15.86 -11.25
C VAL A 9 -7.00 17.08 -10.69
N ALA A 10 -7.75 18.17 -10.52
CA ALA A 10 -7.26 19.46 -10.07
C ALA A 10 -6.51 19.38 -8.73
N LEU A 11 -5.25 19.80 -8.75
CA LEU A 11 -4.35 19.97 -7.60
C LEU A 11 -4.83 21.12 -6.70
N SER A 12 -5.48 20.83 -5.57
CA SER A 12 -5.67 21.83 -4.51
C SER A 12 -4.50 21.79 -3.53
N ARG A 13 -3.60 22.76 -3.67
CA ARG A 13 -2.51 23.05 -2.74
C ARG A 13 -3.06 23.74 -1.49
N ARG A 14 -2.87 23.16 -0.30
CA ARG A 14 -2.70 23.92 0.95
C ARG A 14 -1.63 23.24 1.81
N ASN A 15 -0.65 24.03 2.23
CA ASN A 15 0.36 23.73 3.27
C ASN A 15 1.65 22.97 2.90
N GLY A 16 2.11 23.02 1.64
CA GLY A 16 3.52 22.74 1.33
C GLY A 16 4.01 21.31 1.58
N VAL A 17 3.11 20.36 1.83
CA VAL A 17 3.38 18.92 1.85
C VAL A 17 2.74 18.34 0.59
N PRO A 18 3.45 17.56 -0.24
CA PRO A 18 2.81 16.84 -1.33
C PRO A 18 1.87 15.78 -0.75
N VAL A 19 0.60 16.13 -0.61
CA VAL A 19 -0.49 15.18 -0.41
C VAL A 19 -0.70 14.54 -1.77
N ALA A 20 -0.32 13.26 -1.90
CA ALA A 20 -0.18 12.54 -3.17
C ALA A 20 1.02 12.99 -4.00
N GLU A 21 2.19 12.43 -3.70
CA GLU A 21 2.99 11.95 -4.83
C GLU A 21 2.05 11.04 -5.63
N ALA A 22 1.77 11.45 -6.86
CA ALA A 22 0.78 10.88 -7.76
C ALA A 22 0.72 9.35 -7.63
N MET A 23 -0.50 8.79 -7.66
CA MET A 23 -0.73 7.37 -7.93
C MET A 23 0.33 6.90 -8.91
N GLN A 24 1.32 6.11 -8.46
CA GLN A 24 2.43 5.68 -9.31
C GLN A 24 1.79 4.74 -10.34
N PRO A 25 1.48 5.22 -11.56
CA PRO A 25 0.49 4.56 -12.40
C PRO A 25 1.01 3.20 -12.85
N ASP A 26 2.34 3.10 -12.98
CA ASP A 26 3.06 1.93 -13.44
C ASP A 26 3.38 0.91 -12.35
N ARG A 27 3.07 1.19 -11.06
CA ARG A 27 3.29 0.19 -10.01
C ARG A 27 2.20 -0.87 -10.01
N PRO A 28 2.58 -2.15 -9.84
CA PRO A 28 1.63 -3.21 -9.61
C PRO A 28 0.73 -2.91 -8.41
N ARG A 29 -0.56 -3.18 -8.60
CA ARG A 29 -1.62 -2.98 -7.62
C ARG A 29 -2.46 -4.23 -7.49
N LYS A 30 -3.02 -4.45 -6.30
CA LYS A 30 -3.93 -5.55 -6.06
C LYS A 30 -5.09 -5.08 -5.20
N MET A 31 -6.31 -5.35 -5.66
CA MET A 31 -7.49 -5.17 -4.84
C MET A 31 -7.56 -6.29 -3.81
N VAL A 32 -7.71 -5.93 -2.54
CA VAL A 32 -7.74 -6.87 -1.42
C VAL A 32 -9.06 -6.72 -0.68
N SER A 33 -9.86 -7.78 -0.69
CA SER A 33 -11.08 -7.82 0.11
C SER A 33 -10.77 -8.00 1.59
N LEU A 34 -11.35 -7.14 2.42
CA LEU A 34 -11.11 -7.10 3.86
C LEU A 34 -12.07 -7.97 4.67
N GLY A 35 -13.11 -8.50 4.02
CA GLY A 35 -14.12 -9.39 4.61
C GLY A 35 -15.23 -8.68 5.39
N ASP A 36 -15.19 -7.35 5.48
CA ASP A 36 -16.22 -6.49 6.08
C ASP A 36 -17.10 -5.79 5.03
N GLY A 37 -17.05 -6.24 3.78
CA GLY A 37 -17.75 -5.64 2.65
C GLY A 37 -16.95 -4.54 1.94
N ASP A 38 -15.79 -4.16 2.50
CA ASP A 38 -14.87 -3.22 1.88
C ASP A 38 -13.72 -3.93 1.15
N ASP A 39 -13.25 -3.30 0.08
CA ASP A 39 -12.02 -3.63 -0.61
C ASP A 39 -11.02 -2.47 -0.49
N GLU A 40 -9.73 -2.80 -0.47
CA GLU A 40 -8.66 -1.82 -0.39
C GLU A 40 -7.61 -2.11 -1.47
N GLU A 41 -7.23 -1.07 -2.22
CA GLU A 41 -6.14 -1.15 -3.18
C GLU A 41 -4.78 -1.14 -2.47
N VAL A 42 -3.99 -2.18 -2.71
CA VAL A 42 -2.62 -2.30 -2.19
C VAL A 42 -1.63 -2.24 -3.34
N LEU A 43 -0.77 -1.22 -3.32
CA LEU A 43 0.41 -1.13 -4.17
C LEU A 43 1.49 -2.06 -3.63
N TYR A 44 2.25 -2.67 -4.53
CA TYR A 44 3.38 -3.51 -4.17
C TYR A 44 4.53 -3.37 -5.15
N ASP A 45 5.70 -3.72 -4.66
CA ASP A 45 6.92 -3.91 -5.42
C ASP A 45 7.14 -5.41 -5.63
N GLU A 46 7.57 -5.84 -6.81
CA GLU A 46 7.72 -7.27 -7.13
C GLU A 46 8.86 -7.94 -6.35
N GLU A 47 9.85 -7.18 -5.90
CA GLU A 47 10.99 -7.67 -5.12
C GLU A 47 10.82 -7.42 -3.62
N LEU A 48 10.35 -6.22 -3.25
CA LEU A 48 10.27 -5.76 -1.86
C LEU A 48 8.90 -6.00 -1.23
N GLY A 49 7.88 -6.33 -2.04
CA GLY A 49 6.54 -6.65 -1.59
C GLY A 49 5.64 -5.43 -1.34
N PRO A 50 4.57 -5.61 -0.56
CA PRO A 50 3.52 -4.61 -0.44
C PRO A 50 3.99 -3.34 0.27
N LEU A 51 3.39 -2.20 -0.11
CA LEU A 51 3.75 -0.87 0.40
C LEU A 51 2.77 -0.44 1.49
N ILE A 52 3.29 0.22 2.52
CA ILE A 52 2.52 0.79 3.62
C ILE A 52 2.74 2.28 3.73
N PHE A 53 1.69 3.00 4.17
CA PHE A 53 1.85 4.40 4.56
C PHE A 53 2.70 4.50 5.83
N ASP A 54 3.69 5.39 5.78
CA ASP A 54 4.46 5.79 6.95
C ASP A 54 3.78 6.96 7.70
N GLY A 55 4.45 7.48 8.74
CA GLY A 55 3.93 8.56 9.56
C GLY A 55 3.76 9.90 8.82
N THR A 56 4.42 10.08 7.68
CA THR A 56 4.35 11.31 6.86
C THR A 56 3.39 11.18 5.69
N GLY A 57 2.79 9.99 5.50
CA GLY A 57 1.87 9.70 4.39
C GLY A 57 2.58 9.26 3.11
N MET A 58 3.88 8.94 3.18
CA MET A 58 4.59 8.33 2.06
C MET A 58 4.43 6.80 2.08
N LEU A 59 4.33 6.20 0.90
CA LEU A 59 4.33 4.75 0.74
C LEU A 59 5.76 4.20 0.77
N ARG A 60 5.99 3.20 1.60
CA ARG A 60 7.28 2.52 1.73
C ARG A 60 7.11 1.01 1.83
N PRO A 61 8.07 0.19 1.37
CA PRO A 61 7.97 -1.26 1.47
C PRO A 61 7.74 -1.71 2.91
N ALA A 62 6.74 -2.58 3.12
CA ALA A 62 6.39 -3.10 4.43
C ALA A 62 7.56 -3.82 5.11
N ILE A 63 8.45 -4.43 4.32
CA ILE A 63 9.64 -5.11 4.81
C ILE A 63 10.57 -4.18 5.61
N LEU A 64 10.54 -2.86 5.38
CA LEU A 64 11.36 -1.89 6.10
C LEU A 64 10.85 -1.60 7.53
N PHE A 65 9.62 -1.98 7.84
CA PHE A 65 8.97 -1.67 9.12
C PHE A 65 8.92 -2.91 10.01
N HIS A 66 10.09 -3.30 10.51
CA HIS A 66 10.25 -4.33 11.54
C HIS A 66 9.80 -3.80 12.91
N HIS A 67 8.50 -3.74 13.16
CA HIS A 67 7.99 -3.24 14.46
C HIS A 67 7.31 -4.32 15.31
N MET A 68 7.21 -5.56 14.82
CA MET A 68 6.57 -6.65 15.55
C MET A 68 7.63 -7.73 15.81
N PRO A 69 8.01 -7.99 17.07
CA PRO A 69 8.90 -9.08 17.44
C PRO A 69 8.17 -10.44 17.44
N ASP A 70 7.12 -10.61 16.62
CA ASP A 70 6.45 -11.90 16.52
C ASP A 70 7.27 -12.84 15.60
N PRO A 71 7.45 -14.12 15.98
CA PRO A 71 8.29 -15.05 15.22
C PRO A 71 7.85 -15.24 13.76
N LEU A 72 6.54 -15.14 13.48
CA LEU A 72 6.00 -15.31 12.14
C LEU A 72 6.38 -14.13 11.23
N SER A 73 6.23 -12.90 11.70
CA SER A 73 6.68 -11.71 10.97
C SER A 73 8.18 -11.73 10.74
N VAL A 74 8.98 -12.17 11.72
CA VAL A 74 10.43 -12.33 11.52
C VAL A 74 10.74 -13.35 10.43
N GLN A 75 10.06 -14.49 10.39
CA GLN A 75 10.24 -15.50 9.34
C GLN A 75 9.81 -14.97 7.97
N LEU A 76 8.65 -14.32 7.88
CA LEU A 76 8.14 -13.74 6.64
C LEU A 76 9.09 -12.66 6.08
N HIS A 77 9.61 -11.78 6.93
CA HIS A 77 10.58 -10.77 6.50
C HIS A 77 11.90 -11.41 6.05
N LYS A 78 12.41 -12.42 6.77
CA LYS A 78 13.63 -13.15 6.36
C LYS A 78 13.48 -13.85 5.02
N LYS A 79 12.30 -14.41 4.75
CA LYS A 79 12.00 -15.11 3.49
C LYS A 79 11.96 -14.15 2.29
N GLY A 80 11.57 -12.89 2.53
CA GLY A 80 11.35 -11.90 1.49
C GLY A 80 10.09 -12.20 0.67
N TRP A 81 9.59 -11.18 -0.04
CA TRP A 81 8.34 -11.28 -0.79
C TRP A 81 8.35 -12.35 -1.90
N PRO A 82 9.40 -12.50 -2.73
CA PRO A 82 9.44 -13.52 -3.77
C PRO A 82 9.42 -14.95 -3.19
N GLY A 83 10.03 -15.15 -2.03
CA GLY A 83 10.08 -16.44 -1.35
C GLY A 83 8.75 -16.85 -0.69
N MET A 84 7.81 -15.93 -0.47
CA MET A 84 6.52 -16.23 0.15
C MET A 84 5.64 -17.12 -0.75
N THR A 85 4.98 -18.09 -0.12
CA THR A 85 3.88 -18.86 -0.69
C THR A 85 2.67 -17.97 -0.99
N SER A 86 1.75 -18.47 -1.81
CA SER A 86 0.51 -17.75 -2.13
C SER A 86 -0.30 -17.37 -0.89
N THR A 87 -0.39 -18.26 0.11
CA THR A 87 -1.09 -18.01 1.38
C THR A 87 -0.39 -16.93 2.19
N GLU A 88 0.93 -17.00 2.35
CA GLU A 88 1.71 -15.98 3.07
C GLU A 88 1.56 -14.60 2.40
N ARG A 89 1.65 -14.55 1.06
CA ARG A 89 1.43 -13.31 0.30
C ARG A 89 0.02 -12.75 0.52
N LYS A 90 -1.01 -13.62 0.55
CA LYS A 90 -2.40 -13.21 0.80
C LYS A 90 -2.57 -12.63 2.20
N VAL A 91 -2.01 -13.26 3.23
CA VAL A 91 -2.05 -12.78 4.62
C VAL A 91 -1.35 -11.43 4.74
N MET A 92 -0.17 -11.28 4.12
CA MET A 92 0.58 -10.03 4.13
C MET A 92 -0.20 -8.89 3.45
N LEU A 93 -0.81 -9.16 2.29
CA LEU A 93 -1.65 -8.19 1.58
C LEU A 93 -2.85 -7.73 2.41
N ILE A 94 -3.57 -8.65 3.07
CA ILE A 94 -4.69 -8.30 3.95
C ILE A 94 -4.20 -7.44 5.13
N THR A 95 -3.05 -7.79 5.71
CA THR A 95 -2.45 -7.04 6.82
C THR A 95 -2.08 -5.61 6.40
N VAL A 96 -1.43 -5.47 5.24
CA VAL A 96 -1.09 -4.17 4.67
C VAL A 96 -2.32 -3.36 4.31
N ALA A 97 -3.34 -3.98 3.70
CA ALA A 97 -4.60 -3.34 3.35
C ALA A 97 -5.28 -2.72 4.60
N LYS A 98 -5.42 -3.51 5.68
CA LYS A 98 -5.98 -3.01 6.95
C LYS A 98 -5.17 -1.86 7.54
N ARG A 99 -3.84 -1.97 7.52
CA ARG A 99 -2.93 -0.92 7.99
C ARG A 99 -3.08 0.35 7.17
N ASN A 100 -3.10 0.25 5.84
CA ASN A 100 -3.23 1.39 4.94
C ASN A 100 -4.57 2.08 5.10
N ARG A 101 -5.68 1.33 5.20
CA ARG A 101 -7.00 1.89 5.52
C ARG A 101 -6.97 2.68 6.82
N ALA A 102 -6.38 2.12 7.88
CA ALA A 102 -6.24 2.81 9.17
C ALA A 102 -5.37 4.07 9.06
N MET A 103 -4.26 4.01 8.32
CA MET A 103 -3.35 5.14 8.10
C MET A 103 -3.98 6.25 7.25
N LYS A 104 -4.69 5.90 6.17
CA LYS A 104 -5.46 6.86 5.35
C LYS A 104 -6.45 7.63 6.21
N LYS A 105 -7.22 6.91 7.04
CA LYS A 105 -8.15 7.50 8.01
C LYS A 105 -7.43 8.43 9.00
N ARG A 106 -6.28 8.01 9.53
CA ARG A 106 -5.48 8.80 10.49
C ARG A 106 -4.90 10.08 9.86
N LEU A 107 -4.44 10.01 8.62
CA LEU A 107 -3.78 11.09 7.91
C LEU A 107 -4.74 11.99 7.13
N GLY A 108 -6.04 11.65 7.09
CA GLY A 108 -7.04 12.38 6.32
C GLY A 108 -6.87 12.23 4.80
N ILE A 109 -6.20 11.17 4.34
CA ILE A 109 -6.08 10.84 2.92
C ILE A 109 -7.42 10.28 2.46
N LYS A 110 -8.05 10.96 1.49
CA LYS A 110 -9.34 10.52 0.96
C LYS A 110 -9.19 9.23 0.15
N LEU A 111 -10.18 8.35 0.31
CA LEU A 111 -10.40 7.13 -0.47
C LEU A 111 -10.84 7.48 -1.89
#